data_AF-A0A3M2I6Z2-F1
#
_entry.id   AF-A0A3M2I6Z2-F1
#
_cell.length_a   1.000
_cell.length_b   1.000
_cell.length_c   1.000
_cell.angle_alpha   90.00
_cell.angle_beta   90.00
_cell.angle_gamma   90.00
#
_symmetry.space_group_name_H-M   'P 1'
#
loop_
_entity.id
_entity.type
_entity.pdbx_description
1 polymer ?
#
loop_
_entity_poly.entity_id
_entity_poly.type
_entity_poly.pdbx_seq_one_letter_code
_entity_poly.pdbx_strand_id
1 'polypeptide(L)'
;MLKDYPEHVERLQQTLNRIIEKPMRGTPPFERAIWLLEGCLETFIFEARDELDAAEERGDAEAIAPAEEKIRLMFRARSGGGGMLNLEDLWAYFQAYKEAFK
;
A
#
# COMPACT_ATOMS: atom_id res chain seq x y z
N MET A 1 3.85 5.25 9.45
CA MET A 1 4.33 4.06 8.71
C MET A 1 4.97 4.45 7.39
N LEU A 2 4.30 5.21 6.51
CA LEU A 2 4.88 5.73 5.25
C LEU A 2 5.28 7.22 5.30
N LYS A 3 5.29 7.84 6.49
CA LYS A 3 5.55 9.29 6.65
C LYS A 3 6.93 9.72 6.14
N ASP A 4 7.88 8.79 6.15
CA ASP A 4 9.26 9.00 5.73
C ASP A 4 9.47 8.65 4.24
N TYR A 5 8.39 8.26 3.54
CA TYR A 5 8.38 7.87 2.11
C TYR A 5 7.25 8.63 1.37
N PRO A 6 7.37 9.96 1.21
CA PRO A 6 6.30 10.78 0.63
C PRO A 6 5.94 10.35 -0.80
N GLU A 7 6.88 9.86 -1.59
CA GLU A 7 6.58 9.36 -2.95
C GLU A 7 5.69 8.11 -2.95
N HIS A 8 5.80 7.26 -1.92
CA HIS A 8 4.94 6.09 -1.76
C HIS A 8 3.51 6.51 -1.38
N VAL A 9 3.39 7.53 -0.52
CA VAL A 9 2.09 8.14 -0.17
C VAL A 9 1.44 8.77 -1.39
N GLU A 10 2.21 9.50 -2.20
CA GLU A 10 1.72 10.11 -3.43
C GLU A 10 1.22 9.05 -4.43
N ARG A 11 1.96 7.95 -4.63
CA ARG A 11 1.54 6.85 -5.50
C ARG A 11 0.23 6.19 -5.03
N LEU A 12 0.05 6.02 -3.72
CA LEU A 12 -1.23 5.53 -3.18
C LEU A 12 -2.38 6.51 -3.47
N GLN A 13 -2.14 7.81 -3.30
CA GLN A 13 -3.15 8.84 -3.60
C GLN A 13 -3.48 8.89 -5.10
N GLN A 14 -2.47 8.85 -5.97
CA GLN A 14 -2.66 8.80 -7.43
C GLN A 14 -3.46 7.57 -7.86
N THR A 15 -3.22 6.42 -7.21
CA THR A 15 -3.96 5.18 -7.44
C THR A 15 -5.44 5.34 -7.10
N LEU A 16 -5.76 6.02 -5.99
CA LEU A 16 -7.14 6.33 -5.61
C LEU A 16 -7.80 7.35 -6.56
N ASN A 17 -7.09 8.40 -6.96
CA ASN A 17 -7.62 9.40 -7.88
C ASN A 17 -8.05 8.78 -9.22
N ARG A 18 -7.30 7.79 -9.72
CA ARG A 18 -7.63 7.06 -10.96
C ARG A 18 -8.98 6.34 -10.90
N ILE A 19 -9.45 5.94 -9.73
CA ILE A 19 -10.75 5.29 -9.54
C ILE A 19 -11.88 6.26 -9.83
N ILE A 20 -11.73 7.52 -9.41
CA ILE A 20 -12.71 8.59 -9.61
C ILE A 20 -12.73 8.99 -11.09
N GLU A 21 -11.56 9.11 -11.71
CA GLU A 21 -11.43 9.51 -13.12
C GLU A 21 -11.98 8.46 -14.10
N LYS A 22 -11.87 7.17 -13.76
CA LYS A 22 -12.30 6.05 -14.61
C LYS A 22 -13.25 5.11 -13.87
N PRO A 23 -14.51 5.50 -13.69
CA PRO A 23 -15.52 4.62 -13.11
C PRO A 23 -15.75 3.44 -14.05
N MET A 24 -15.50 2.23 -13.56
CA MET A 24 -15.72 0.99 -14.30
C MET A 24 -16.94 0.25 -13.75
N ARG A 25 -17.83 -0.13 -14.66
CA ARG A 25 -19.11 -0.78 -14.34
C ARG A 25 -18.87 -2.17 -13.75
N GLY A 26 -19.70 -2.55 -12.78
CA GLY A 26 -19.75 -3.91 -12.23
C GLY A 26 -18.89 -4.16 -10.97
N THR A 27 -18.03 -3.22 -10.57
CA THR A 27 -17.30 -3.31 -9.28
C THR A 27 -17.52 -2.03 -8.48
N PRO A 28 -18.00 -2.11 -7.23
CA PRO A 28 -18.11 -0.96 -6.34
C PRO A 28 -16.78 -0.19 -6.22
N PRO A 29 -16.81 1.15 -6.15
CA PRO A 29 -15.60 1.97 -6.05
C PRO A 29 -14.73 1.62 -4.85
N PHE A 30 -15.34 1.22 -3.72
CA PHE A 30 -14.60 0.89 -2.50
C PHE A 30 -13.83 -0.43 -2.61
N GLU A 31 -14.47 -1.50 -3.11
CA GLU A 31 -13.81 -2.79 -3.38
C GLU A 31 -12.64 -2.62 -4.36
N ARG A 32 -12.85 -1.80 -5.40
CA ARG A 32 -11.79 -1.44 -6.34
C ARG A 32 -10.64 -0.69 -5.67
N ALA A 33 -10.95 0.20 -4.73
CA ALA A 33 -9.95 0.95 -3.99
C ALA A 33 -9.09 0.04 -3.12
N ILE A 34 -9.70 -0.92 -2.42
CA ILE A 34 -8.98 -1.93 -1.64
C ILE A 34 -8.01 -2.68 -2.55
N TRP A 35 -8.52 -3.29 -3.63
CA TRP A 35 -7.71 -4.11 -4.51
C TRP A 35 -6.51 -3.34 -5.12
N LEU A 36 -6.74 -2.10 -5.54
CA LEU A 36 -5.69 -1.25 -6.11
C LEU A 36 -4.67 -0.81 -5.06
N LEU A 37 -5.09 -0.48 -3.84
CA LEU A 37 -4.18 -0.15 -2.75
C LEU A 37 -3.33 -1.35 -2.34
N GLU A 38 -3.93 -2.53 -2.23
CA GLU A 38 -3.21 -3.77 -1.93
C GLU A 38 -2.18 -4.10 -3.01
N GLY A 39 -2.55 -3.99 -4.29
CA GLY A 39 -1.61 -4.18 -5.40
C GLY A 39 -0.50 -3.13 -5.43
N CYS A 40 -0.78 -1.88 -5.06
CA CYS A 40 0.25 -0.84 -4.97
C CYS A 40 1.24 -1.12 -3.83
N LEU A 41 0.74 -1.55 -2.66
CA LEU A 41 1.58 -1.91 -1.52
C LEU A 41 2.42 -3.16 -1.80
N GLU A 42 1.86 -4.14 -2.50
CA GLU A 42 2.60 -5.31 -2.98
C GLU A 42 3.73 -4.91 -3.96
N THR A 43 3.45 -3.96 -4.86
CA THR A 43 4.46 -3.41 -5.77
C THR A 43 5.62 -2.78 -5.00
N PHE A 44 5.35 -2.02 -3.93
CA PHE A 44 6.41 -1.43 -3.11
C PHE A 44 7.33 -2.46 -2.45
N ILE A 45 6.80 -3.63 -2.10
CA ILE A 45 7.60 -4.74 -1.55
C ILE A 45 8.53 -5.30 -2.63
N PHE A 46 8.03 -5.47 -3.86
CA PHE A 46 8.85 -5.95 -4.98
C PHE A 46 9.97 -4.95 -5.32
N GLU A 47 9.63 -3.67 -5.46
CA GLU A 47 10.62 -2.62 -5.74
C GLU A 47 11.70 -2.53 -4.65
N ALA A 48 11.32 -2.64 -3.38
CA ALA A 48 12.29 -2.63 -2.28
C ALA A 48 13.20 -3.88 -2.26
N ARG A 49 12.71 -5.03 -2.77
CA ARG A 49 13.52 -6.23 -2.96
C ARG A 49 14.49 -6.08 -4.12
N ASP A 50 14.03 -5.54 -5.25
CA ASP A 50 14.90 -5.26 -6.39
C ASP A 50 16.05 -4.30 -6.02
N GLU A 51 15.77 -3.31 -5.15
CA GLU A 51 16.79 -2.42 -4.59
C GLU A 51 17.82 -3.16 -3.71
N LEU A 52 17.36 -4.11 -2.89
CA LEU A 52 18.24 -4.94 -2.06
C LEU A 52 19.11 -5.85 -2.91
N ASP A 53 18.51 -6.58 -3.86
CA ASP A 53 19.21 -7.48 -4.77
C ASP A 53 20.31 -6.72 -5.53
N ALA A 54 20.00 -5.50 -6.02
CA ALA A 54 20.97 -4.65 -6.70
C ALA A 54 22.11 -4.17 -5.77
N ALA A 55 21.85 -3.92 -4.49
CA ALA A 55 22.86 -3.56 -3.51
C ALA A 55 23.77 -4.75 -3.17
N GLU A 56 23.19 -5.95 -3.02
CA GLU A 56 23.91 -7.20 -2.79
C GLU A 56 24.81 -7.56 -3.96
N GLU A 57 24.32 -7.47 -5.20
CA GLU A 57 25.10 -7.71 -6.43
C GLU A 57 26.31 -6.77 -6.54
N ARG A 58 26.17 -5.53 -6.04
CA ARG A 58 27.25 -4.53 -6.03
C ARG A 58 28.18 -4.65 -4.83
N GLY A 59 27.82 -5.45 -3.82
CA GLY A 59 28.51 -5.51 -2.54
C GLY A 59 28.45 -4.20 -1.75
N ASP A 60 27.41 -3.40 -1.97
CA ASP A 60 27.23 -2.10 -1.30
C ASP A 60 26.65 -2.29 0.11
N ALA A 61 27.54 -2.55 1.06
CA ALA A 61 27.18 -2.77 2.46
C ALA A 61 26.45 -1.58 3.10
N GLU A 62 26.66 -0.35 2.61
CA GLU A 62 25.98 0.84 3.12
C GLU A 62 24.52 0.93 2.64
N ALA A 63 24.21 0.36 1.47
CA ALA A 63 22.87 0.32 0.90
C ALA A 63 22.02 -0.88 1.36
N ILE A 64 22.64 -2.00 1.75
CA ILE A 64 21.93 -3.24 2.15
C ILE A 64 21.04 -3.01 3.38
N ALA A 65 21.59 -2.48 4.48
CA ALA A 65 20.82 -2.33 5.73
C ALA A 65 19.61 -1.37 5.60
N PRO A 66 19.72 -0.22 4.91
CA PRO A 66 18.55 0.61 4.58
C PRO A 66 17.51 -0.11 3.72
N ALA A 67 17.93 -0.92 2.74
CA ALA A 67 17.02 -1.65 1.86
C ALA A 67 16.23 -2.73 2.64
N GLU A 68 16.88 -3.48 3.54
CA GLU A 68 16.19 -4.43 4.43
C GLU A 68 15.15 -3.74 5.32
N GLU A 69 15.47 -2.57 5.87
CA GLU A 69 14.52 -1.81 6.70
C GLU A 69 13.33 -1.31 5.87
N LYS A 70 13.59 -0.83 4.65
CA LYS A 70 12.53 -0.44 3.71
C LYS A 70 11.60 -1.61 3.43
N ILE A 71 12.13 -2.81 3.17
CA ILE A 71 11.33 -4.02 2.98
C ILE A 71 10.46 -4.31 4.21
N ARG A 72 11.03 -4.29 5.42
CA ARG A 72 10.26 -4.49 6.66
C ARG A 72 9.11 -3.48 6.81
N LEU A 73 9.37 -2.22 6.48
CA LEU A 73 8.35 -1.17 6.51
C LEU A 73 7.25 -1.39 5.46
N MET A 74 7.58 -1.81 4.24
CA MET A 74 6.58 -2.11 3.21
C MET A 74 5.74 -3.34 3.56
N PHE A 75 6.34 -4.37 4.14
CA PHE A 75 5.60 -5.53 4.69
C PHE A 75 4.65 -5.12 5.80
N ARG A 76 5.12 -4.29 6.74
CA ARG A 76 4.26 -3.75 7.80
C ARG A 76 3.15 -2.87 7.22
N ALA A 77 3.43 -2.15 6.12
CA ALA A 77 2.43 -1.34 5.45
C ALA A 77 1.29 -2.17 4.86
N ARG A 78 1.62 -3.35 4.35
CA ARG A 78 0.65 -4.32 3.85
C ARG A 78 0.06 -5.21 4.96
N SER A 79 0.54 -5.19 6.20
CA SER A 79 0.11 -6.17 7.23
C SER A 79 -1.20 -5.78 7.94
N GLY A 80 -1.82 -6.76 8.59
CA GLY A 80 -2.94 -6.52 9.52
C GLY A 80 -2.47 -5.88 10.83
N GLY A 81 -3.42 -5.39 11.64
CA GLY A 81 -3.13 -4.89 12.99
C GLY A 81 -2.29 -3.62 13.04
N GLY A 82 -2.58 -2.65 12.17
CA GLY A 82 -1.91 -1.33 12.14
C GLY A 82 -1.30 -0.94 10.78
N GLY A 83 -1.31 -1.87 9.82
CA GLY A 83 -1.10 -1.60 8.39
C GLY A 83 -2.42 -1.49 7.63
N MET A 84 -2.38 -1.66 6.31
CA MET A 84 -3.53 -1.53 5.40
C MET A 84 -4.13 -2.87 4.96
N LEU A 85 -3.77 -4.00 5.59
CA LEU A 85 -4.47 -5.26 5.35
C LEU A 85 -5.89 -5.19 5.92
N ASN A 86 -6.82 -5.90 5.28
CA ASN A 86 -8.21 -6.01 5.70
C ASN A 86 -8.96 -4.66 5.70
N LEU A 87 -8.71 -3.81 4.70
CA LEU A 87 -9.59 -2.65 4.46
C LEU A 87 -11.05 -3.07 4.20
N GLU A 88 -11.30 -4.33 3.87
CA GLU A 88 -12.62 -4.95 3.85
C GLU A 88 -13.31 -4.99 5.22
N ASP A 89 -12.59 -5.22 6.31
CA ASP A 89 -13.15 -5.18 7.67
C ASP A 89 -13.58 -3.75 8.02
N LEU A 90 -12.78 -2.77 7.59
CA LEU A 90 -13.10 -1.35 7.74
C LEU A 90 -14.33 -0.96 6.91
N TRP A 91 -14.46 -1.51 5.70
CA TRP A 91 -15.67 -1.35 4.88
C TRP A 91 -16.90 -1.94 5.57
N ALA A 92 -16.80 -3.18 6.05
CA ALA A 92 -17.88 -3.86 6.74
C ALA A 92 -18.32 -3.07 7.98
N TYR A 93 -17.37 -2.50 8.71
CA TYR A 93 -17.65 -1.58 9.81
C TYR A 93 -18.42 -0.34 9.35
N PHE A 94 -17.93 0.39 8.34
CA PHE A 94 -18.63 1.59 7.85
C PHE A 94 -20.03 1.27 7.32
N GLN A 95 -20.22 0.11 6.68
CA GLN A 95 -21.54 -0.34 6.23
C GLN A 95 -22.47 -0.65 7.41
N ALA A 96 -21.98 -1.34 8.44
CA ALA A 96 -22.74 -1.67 9.63
C ALA A 96 -23.19 -0.43 10.42
N TYR A 97 -22.38 0.64 10.41
CA TYR A 97 -22.61 1.85 11.19
C TYR A 97 -22.99 3.09 10.36
N LYS A 98 -23.34 2.93 9.08
CA LYS A 98 -23.55 4.08 8.17
C LYS A 98 -24.57 5.12 8.65
N GLU A 99 -25.56 4.69 9.44
CA GLU A 99 -26.62 5.55 9.98
C GLU A 99 -26.17 6.34 11.24
N ALA A 100 -25.08 5.93 11.88
CA ALA A 100 -24.49 6.63 13.03
C ALA A 100 -23.57 7.79 12.62
N PHE A 101 -23.21 7.88 11.33
CA PHE A 101 -22.33 8.92 10.79
C PHE A 101 -23.08 9.93 9.89
N LYS A 102 -24.41 10.00 10.00
CA LYS A 102 -25.25 11.00 9.32
C LYS A 102 -25.34 12.31 10.08
#